data_AF-A0A2N5K1L0-F1
#
_entry.id   AF-A0A2N5K1L0-F1
#
_cell.length_a   1.000
_cell.length_b   1.000
_cell.length_c   1.000
_cell.angle_alpha   90.00
_cell.angle_beta   90.00
_cell.angle_gamma   90.00
#
_symmetry.space_group_name_H-M   'P 1'
#
loop_
_entity.id
_entity.type
_entity.pdbx_description
1 polymer ?
#
loop_
_entity_poly.entity_id
_entity_poly.type
_entity_poly.pdbx_seq_one_letter_code
_entity_poly.pdbx_strand_id
1 'polypeptide(L)'
;MLYIQYGIMCIYTTYLVCWRILASTSSICLRSCLNRSTVMKYMLLALVLLLVLVLATFGVQNPTPVNVRFLQFQSGFVPLSVIMLVSTLSGMLLVMLMGFPSRIHRRLETRRLRHQLVTADEQIAGLKDRLPAPVMQPLPEERA
;
A
#
# COMPACT_ATOMS: atom_id res chain seq x y z
N MET A 1 -38.49 10.57 20.15
CA MET A 1 -37.69 11.01 18.98
C MET A 1 -36.59 12.03 19.32
N LEU A 2 -36.83 13.02 20.20
CA LEU A 2 -35.80 14.01 20.59
C LEU A 2 -34.52 13.41 21.20
N TYR A 3 -34.60 12.32 21.98
CA TYR A 3 -33.43 11.67 22.61
C TYR A 3 -32.36 11.16 21.62
N ILE A 4 -32.78 10.69 20.44
CA ILE A 4 -31.85 10.18 19.42
C ILE A 4 -31.08 11.35 18.78
N GLN A 5 -31.75 12.48 18.59
CA GLN A 5 -31.16 13.66 17.95
C GLN A 5 -30.11 14.34 18.85
N TYR A 6 -30.36 14.44 20.16
CA TYR A 6 -29.38 14.97 21.12
C TYR A 6 -28.16 14.05 21.30
N GLY A 7 -28.36 12.73 21.28
CA GLY A 7 -27.26 11.76 21.35
C GLY A 7 -26.31 11.86 20.16
N ILE A 8 -26.87 11.96 18.94
CA ILE A 8 -26.08 12.13 17.71
C ILE A 8 -25.30 13.46 17.75
N MET A 9 -25.93 14.56 18.15
CA MET A 9 -25.30 15.88 18.17
C MET A 9 -24.14 15.99 19.19
N CYS A 10 -24.23 15.30 20.33
CA CYS A 10 -23.16 15.22 21.34
C CYS A 10 -21.94 14.42 20.86
N ILE A 11 -22.17 13.37 20.07
CA ILE A 11 -21.12 12.55 19.46
C ILE A 11 -20.39 13.36 18.39
N TYR A 12 -21.11 14.06 17.53
CA TYR A 12 -20.48 14.89 16.49
C TYR A 12 -19.56 15.97 17.07
N THR A 13 -19.95 16.63 18.16
CA THR A 13 -19.14 17.67 18.79
C THR A 13 -17.89 17.12 19.49
N THR A 14 -17.99 15.98 20.17
CA THR A 14 -16.81 15.32 20.76
C THR A 14 -15.85 14.80 19.70
N TYR A 15 -16.34 14.22 18.60
CA TYR A 15 -15.52 13.82 17.47
C TYR A 15 -14.83 15.01 16.79
N LEU A 16 -15.52 16.14 16.58
CA LEU A 16 -14.96 17.36 15.99
C LEU A 16 -13.87 18.01 16.84
N VAL A 17 -14.06 18.05 18.16
CA VAL A 17 -13.08 18.61 19.10
C VAL A 17 -11.85 17.70 19.20
N CYS A 18 -12.06 16.39 19.30
CA CYS A 18 -10.96 15.41 19.33
C CYS A 18 -10.17 15.42 18.00
N TRP A 19 -10.86 15.55 16.86
CA TRP A 19 -10.24 15.68 15.54
C TRP A 19 -9.38 16.93 15.40
N ARG A 20 -9.85 18.09 15.87
CA ARG A 20 -9.08 19.35 15.83
C ARG A 20 -7.82 19.28 16.70
N ILE A 21 -7.89 18.60 17.84
CA ILE A 21 -6.75 18.43 18.75
C ILE A 21 -5.73 17.44 18.17
N LEU A 22 -6.19 16.34 17.57
CA LEU A 22 -5.31 15.32 16.97
C LEU A 22 -4.65 15.79 15.65
N ALA A 23 -5.32 16.65 14.89
CA ALA A 23 -4.79 17.22 13.65
C ALA A 23 -3.69 18.28 13.88
N SER A 24 -3.63 18.89 15.07
CA SER A 24 -2.72 20.01 15.34
C SER A 24 -1.30 19.56 15.74
N THR A 25 -1.11 18.34 16.24
CA THR A 25 0.19 17.89 16.78
C THR A 25 1.01 17.05 15.81
N SER A 26 0.41 16.54 14.74
CA SER A 26 1.04 15.60 13.79
C SER A 26 1.76 16.27 12.61
N SER A 27 1.61 17.59 12.44
CA SER A 27 1.98 18.29 11.20
C SER A 27 3.43 18.79 11.12
N ILE A 28 4.17 18.89 12.23
CA ILE A 28 5.43 19.67 12.24
C ILE A 28 6.68 18.78 12.17
N CYS A 29 6.64 17.52 12.59
CA CYS A 29 7.84 16.67 12.66
C CYS A 29 7.90 15.54 11.61
N LEU A 30 6.77 15.16 11.00
CA LEU A 30 6.72 13.96 10.14
C LEU A 30 7.19 14.18 8.69
N ARG A 31 7.43 15.42 8.27
CA ARG A 31 7.54 15.77 6.84
C ARG A 31 8.96 15.60 6.25
N SER A 32 10.02 15.50 7.06
CA SER A 32 11.39 15.70 6.54
C SER A 32 12.29 14.46 6.49
N CYS A 33 11.85 13.27 6.91
CA CYS A 33 12.73 12.09 6.97
C CYS A 33 12.32 10.90 6.08
N LEU A 34 11.45 11.09 5.10
CA LEU A 34 10.72 9.96 4.53
C LEU A 34 11.21 9.56 3.13
N ASN A 35 12.16 8.62 3.14
CA ASN A 35 12.49 7.75 2.01
C ASN A 35 11.18 7.23 1.36
N ARG A 36 11.09 7.25 0.02
CA ARG A 36 9.86 6.98 -0.76
C ARG A 36 9.20 5.63 -0.43
N SER A 37 9.98 4.67 0.06
CA SER A 37 9.50 3.36 0.54
C SER A 37 8.76 3.44 1.89
N THR A 38 9.20 4.30 2.80
CA THR A 38 8.56 4.46 4.12
C THR A 38 7.27 5.26 4.00
N VAL A 39 7.21 6.29 3.14
CA VAL A 39 5.99 7.08 2.86
C VAL A 39 4.82 6.17 2.50
N MET A 40 5.05 5.22 1.57
CA MET A 40 4.00 4.29 1.11
C MET A 40 3.52 3.35 2.22
N LYS A 41 4.44 2.87 3.08
CA LYS A 41 4.09 2.01 4.23
C LYS A 41 3.25 2.76 5.25
N TYR A 42 3.62 4.00 5.58
CA TYR A 42 2.87 4.81 6.53
C TYR A 42 1.50 5.23 5.98
N MET A 43 1.39 5.54 4.68
CA MET A 43 0.10 5.80 4.03
C MET A 43 -0.83 4.59 4.08
N LEU A 44 -0.31 3.39 3.80
CA LEU A 44 -1.08 2.15 3.88
C LEU A 44 -1.51 1.85 5.33
N LEU A 45 -0.62 2.04 6.30
CA LEU A 45 -0.92 1.89 7.73
C LEU A 45 -2.05 2.84 8.15
N ALA A 46 -1.98 4.11 7.74
CA ALA A 46 -3.01 5.11 8.04
C ALA A 46 -4.38 4.73 7.44
N LEU A 47 -4.39 4.22 6.20
CA LEU A 47 -5.62 3.75 5.55
C LEU A 47 -6.24 2.55 6.28
N VAL A 48 -5.44 1.56 6.67
CA VAL A 48 -5.90 0.39 7.42
C VAL A 48 -6.44 0.80 8.78
N LEU A 49 -5.75 1.69 9.48
CA LEU A 49 -6.19 2.20 10.78
C LEU A 49 -7.53 2.93 10.67
N LEU A 50 -7.69 3.78 9.65
CA LEU A 50 -8.94 4.48 9.36
C LEU A 50 -10.09 3.49 9.06
N LEU A 51 -9.83 2.47 8.23
CA LEU A 51 -10.82 1.42 7.93
C LEU A 51 -11.26 0.69 9.21
N VAL A 52 -10.32 0.29 10.07
CA VAL A 52 -10.63 -0.37 11.35
C VAL A 52 -11.47 0.53 12.24
N LEU A 53 -11.14 1.82 12.33
CA LEU A 53 -11.91 2.77 13.13
C LEU A 53 -13.35 2.91 12.63
N VAL A 54 -13.54 2.99 11.31
CA VAL A 54 -14.87 3.03 10.69
C VAL A 54 -15.65 1.75 11.02
N LEU A 55 -15.05 0.56 10.80
CA LEU A 55 -15.70 -0.72 11.09
C LEU A 55 -16.07 -0.87 12.56
N ALA A 56 -15.18 -0.48 13.48
CA ALA A 56 -15.42 -0.51 14.92
C ALA A 56 -16.58 0.43 15.31
N THR A 57 -16.58 1.65 14.77
CA THR A 57 -17.64 2.64 15.02
C THR A 57 -18.98 2.14 14.50
N PHE A 58 -19.01 1.53 13.32
CA PHE A 58 -20.22 0.91 12.77
C PHE A 58 -20.71 -0.26 13.62
N GLY A 59 -19.81 -1.12 14.12
CA GLY A 59 -20.18 -2.23 15.00
C GLY A 59 -20.78 -1.78 16.34
N VAL A 60 -20.24 -0.71 16.93
CA VAL A 60 -20.69 -0.18 18.23
C VAL A 60 -21.95 0.68 18.08
N GLN A 61 -22.02 1.56 17.08
CA GLN A 61 -23.13 2.50 16.92
C GLN A 61 -24.33 1.91 16.18
N ASN A 62 -24.10 0.93 15.30
CA ASN A 62 -25.15 0.25 14.55
C ASN A 62 -25.08 -1.26 14.81
N PRO A 63 -25.36 -1.70 16.05
CA PRO A 63 -25.44 -3.13 16.38
C PRO A 63 -26.69 -3.78 15.77
N THR A 64 -27.55 -2.99 15.11
CA THR A 64 -28.76 -3.45 14.44
C THR A 64 -28.39 -4.44 13.34
N PRO A 65 -28.85 -5.69 13.45
CA PRO A 65 -28.54 -6.69 12.45
C PRO A 65 -29.29 -6.37 11.16
N VAL A 66 -28.55 -6.32 10.04
CA VAL A 66 -29.12 -6.00 8.74
C VAL A 66 -29.52 -7.31 8.07
N ASN A 67 -30.79 -7.41 7.70
CA ASN A 67 -31.32 -8.59 7.05
C ASN A 67 -30.93 -8.56 5.57
N VAL A 68 -30.06 -9.47 5.14
CA VAL A 68 -29.58 -9.54 3.76
C VAL A 68 -30.40 -10.60 3.03
N ARG A 69 -31.29 -10.15 2.15
CA ARG A 69 -32.09 -11.05 1.30
C ARG A 69 -31.40 -11.20 -0.05
N PHE A 70 -30.82 -12.37 -0.29
CA PHE A 70 -30.27 -12.73 -1.59
C PHE A 70 -31.22 -13.70 -2.30
N LEU A 71 -32.01 -13.16 -3.23
CA LEU A 71 -32.95 -13.88 -4.10
C LEU A 71 -34.04 -14.68 -3.37
N GLN A 72 -33.70 -15.82 -2.77
CA GLN A 72 -34.56 -16.71 -1.98
C GLN A 72 -33.93 -17.09 -0.62
N PHE A 73 -32.65 -16.78 -0.41
CA PHE A 73 -31.95 -17.02 0.84
C PHE A 73 -32.00 -15.77 1.71
N GLN A 74 -32.60 -15.92 2.89
CA GLN A 74 -32.54 -14.93 3.95
C GLN A 74 -31.39 -15.33 4.87
N SER A 75 -30.28 -14.59 4.80
CA SER A 75 -29.26 -14.76 5.82
C SER A 75 -29.82 -14.24 7.15
N GLY A 76 -29.46 -14.90 8.25
CA GLY A 76 -29.91 -14.52 9.58
C GLY A 76 -29.43 -13.12 9.97
N PHE A 77 -29.54 -12.81 11.26
CA PHE A 77 -29.12 -11.53 11.80
C PHE A 77 -27.59 -11.36 11.73
N VAL A 78 -27.08 -10.79 10.63
CA VAL A 78 -25.66 -10.50 10.43
C VAL A 78 -25.41 -9.01 10.67
N PRO A 79 -24.45 -8.63 11.55
CA PRO A 79 -24.06 -7.24 11.73
C PRO A 79 -23.46 -6.64 10.46
N LEU A 80 -23.76 -5.37 10.18
CA LEU A 80 -23.29 -4.67 8.98
C LEU A 80 -21.75 -4.62 8.87
N SER A 81 -21.06 -4.54 10.01
CA SER A 81 -19.59 -4.54 10.08
C SER A 81 -18.97 -5.81 9.47
N VAL A 82 -19.61 -6.97 9.64
CA VAL A 82 -19.15 -8.25 9.08
C VAL A 82 -19.25 -8.22 7.55
N ILE A 83 -20.34 -7.69 7.01
CA ILE A 83 -20.57 -7.58 5.55
C ILE A 83 -19.52 -6.68 4.92
N MET A 84 -19.23 -5.54 5.54
CA MET A 84 -18.19 -4.60 5.09
C MET A 84 -16.79 -5.24 5.11
N LEU A 85 -16.50 -6.01 6.16
CA LEU A 85 -15.22 -6.69 6.32
C LEU A 85 -15.03 -7.77 5.23
N VAL A 86 -16.06 -8.58 4.97
CA VAL A 86 -16.04 -9.58 3.89
C VAL A 86 -15.86 -8.91 2.53
N SER A 87 -16.65 -7.88 2.22
CA SER A 87 -16.54 -7.14 0.94
C SER A 87 -15.13 -6.57 0.73
N THR A 88 -14.54 -5.99 1.78
CA THR A 88 -13.19 -5.43 1.72
C THR A 88 -12.13 -6.51 1.53
N LEU A 89 -12.25 -7.65 2.23
CA LEU A 89 -11.36 -8.80 2.05
C LEU A 89 -11.45 -9.36 0.62
N SER A 90 -12.66 -9.45 0.07
CA SER A 90 -12.88 -9.87 -1.32
C SER A 90 -12.22 -8.91 -2.30
N GLY A 91 -12.38 -7.60 -2.11
CA GLY A 91 -11.70 -6.58 -2.91
C GLY A 91 -10.17 -6.67 -2.83
N MET A 92 -9.62 -6.89 -1.63
CA MET A 92 -8.19 -7.08 -1.43
C MET A 92 -7.65 -8.33 -2.13
N LEU A 93 -8.39 -9.45 -2.05
CA LEU A 93 -8.06 -10.68 -2.77
C LEU A 93 -8.03 -10.46 -4.28
N LEU A 94 -9.01 -9.75 -4.84
CA LEU A 94 -9.07 -9.43 -6.27
C LEU A 94 -7.87 -8.58 -6.72
N VAL A 95 -7.54 -7.53 -5.97
CA VAL A 95 -6.38 -6.69 -6.26
C VAL A 95 -5.08 -7.49 -6.16
N MET A 96 -4.98 -8.38 -5.17
CA MET A 96 -3.81 -9.24 -5.00
C MET A 96 -3.66 -10.23 -6.17
N LEU A 97 -4.77 -10.82 -6.62
CA LEU A 97 -4.80 -11.74 -7.76
C LEU A 97 -4.44 -11.02 -9.07
N MET A 98 -4.96 -9.81 -9.31
CA MET A 98 -4.61 -9.00 -10.47
C MET A 98 -3.18 -8.43 -10.41
N GLY A 99 -2.66 -8.11 -9.22
CA GLY A 99 -1.30 -7.60 -9.05
C GLY A 99 -0.21 -8.67 -9.14
N PHE A 100 -0.58 -9.95 -9.01
CA PHE A 100 0.33 -11.09 -9.07
C PHE A 100 1.11 -11.22 -10.40
N PRO A 101 0.48 -11.18 -11.59
CA PRO A 101 1.20 -11.30 -12.86
C PRO A 101 2.22 -10.17 -13.09
N SER A 102 1.90 -8.93 -12.72
CA SER A 102 2.82 -7.79 -12.85
C SER A 102 4.08 -7.92 -12.00
N ARG A 103 3.99 -8.55 -10.82
CA ARG A 103 5.16 -8.79 -9.97
C ARG A 103 6.05 -9.92 -10.50
N ILE A 104 5.44 -10.94 -11.12
CA ILE A 104 6.17 -12.05 -11.74
C ILE A 104 6.93 -11.58 -12.98
N HIS A 105 6.29 -10.80 -13.86
CA HIS A 105 6.94 -10.32 -15.08
C HIS A 105 8.19 -9.49 -14.77
N ARG A 106 8.09 -8.57 -13.79
CA ARG A 106 9.22 -7.76 -13.33
C ARG A 106 10.38 -8.57 -12.74
N ARG A 107 10.08 -9.69 -12.05
CA ARG A 107 11.11 -10.59 -11.50
C ARG A 107 11.79 -11.42 -12.58
N LEU A 108 11.05 -11.83 -13.61
CA LEU A 108 11.62 -12.56 -14.75
C LEU A 108 12.47 -11.64 -15.63
N GLU A 109 12.03 -10.41 -15.82
CA GLU A 109 12.76 -9.39 -16.57
C GLU A 109 14.09 -9.05 -15.89
N THR A 110 14.10 -8.86 -14.56
CA THR A 110 15.36 -8.67 -13.81
C THR A 110 16.31 -9.86 -13.92
N ARG A 111 15.81 -11.11 -13.99
CA ARG A 111 16.65 -12.28 -14.23
C ARG A 111 17.21 -12.31 -15.66
N ARG A 112 16.41 -11.95 -16.67
CA ARG A 112 16.87 -11.83 -18.06
C ARG A 112 17.93 -10.74 -18.23
N LEU A 113 17.70 -9.55 -17.68
CA LEU A 113 18.68 -8.46 -17.72
C LEU A 113 19.99 -8.86 -17.05
N ARG A 114 19.93 -9.55 -15.91
CA ARG A 114 21.12 -10.02 -15.21
C ARG A 114 21.91 -11.06 -16.03
N HIS A 115 21.21 -11.94 -16.74
CA HIS A 115 21.86 -12.88 -17.65
C HIS A 115 22.53 -12.17 -18.83
N GLN A 116 21.85 -11.20 -19.44
CA GLN A 116 22.40 -10.42 -20.56
C GLN A 116 23.67 -9.65 -20.18
N LEU A 117 23.74 -9.14 -18.94
CA LEU A 117 24.97 -8.50 -18.43
C LEU A 117 26.13 -9.49 -18.35
N VAL A 118 25.89 -10.69 -17.83
CA VAL A 118 26.93 -11.73 -17.72
C VAL A 118 27.44 -12.13 -19.11
N THR A 119 26.54 -12.37 -20.07
CA THR A 119 26.96 -12.73 -21.44
C THR A 119 27.67 -11.58 -22.16
N ALA A 120 27.27 -10.33 -21.92
CA ALA A 120 27.95 -9.17 -22.48
C ALA A 120 29.37 -9.02 -21.90
N ASP A 121 29.55 -9.19 -20.59
CA ASP A 121 30.87 -9.17 -19.94
C ASP A 121 31.77 -10.31 -20.46
N GLU A 122 31.20 -11.50 -20.68
CA GLU A 122 31.94 -12.66 -21.20
C GLU A 122 32.36 -12.46 -22.67
N GLN A 123 31.52 -11.82 -23.48
CA GLN A 123 31.89 -11.41 -24.84
C GLN A 123 33.00 -10.36 -24.83
N ILE A 124 32.94 -9.36 -23.95
CA ILE A 124 34.00 -8.36 -23.80
C ILE A 124 35.32 -9.03 -23.39
N ALA A 125 35.27 -9.98 -22.45
CA ALA A 125 36.45 -10.74 -22.03
C ALA A 125 37.05 -11.57 -23.18
N GLY A 126 36.21 -12.29 -23.94
CA GLY A 126 36.64 -13.10 -25.08
C GLY A 126 37.20 -12.26 -26.25
N LEU A 127 36.62 -11.08 -26.51
CA LEU A 127 37.17 -10.13 -27.49
C LEU A 127 38.52 -9.56 -27.01
N LYS A 128 38.63 -9.21 -25.73
CA LYS A 128 39.87 -8.69 -25.13
C LYS A 128 41.03 -9.68 -25.16
N ASP A 129 40.73 -10.98 -25.07
CA ASP A 129 41.71 -12.08 -25.16
C ASP A 129 42.13 -12.37 -26.63
N ARG A 130 41.23 -12.12 -27.59
CA ARG A 130 41.53 -12.24 -29.03
C ARG A 130 42.23 -11.03 -29.63
N LEU A 131 42.14 -9.87 -28.99
CA LEU A 131 43.01 -8.76 -29.35
C LEU A 131 44.42 -9.03 -28.78
N PRO A 132 45.49 -8.94 -29.59
CA PRO A 132 46.83 -8.89 -29.04
C PRO A 132 46.90 -7.72 -28.05
N ALA A 133 47.63 -7.92 -26.94
CA ALA A 133 47.67 -7.02 -25.79
C ALA A 133 47.49 -5.56 -26.24
N PRO A 134 46.44 -4.86 -25.79
CA PRO A 134 46.18 -3.51 -26.25
C PRO A 134 47.47 -2.73 -26.08
N VAL A 135 47.94 -2.12 -27.16
CA VAL A 135 48.92 -1.04 -27.06
C VAL A 135 48.25 -0.06 -26.11
N MET A 136 48.65 -0.11 -24.85
CA MET A 136 48.30 0.88 -23.85
C MET A 136 48.99 2.13 -24.37
N GLN A 137 48.33 2.85 -25.27
CA GLN A 137 48.66 4.24 -25.50
C GLN A 137 48.50 4.86 -24.11
N PRO A 138 49.59 5.34 -23.51
CA PRO A 138 49.50 6.01 -22.24
C PRO A 138 48.43 7.08 -22.40
N LEU A 139 47.48 7.13 -21.47
CA LEU A 139 46.59 8.27 -21.35
C LEU A 139 47.49 9.51 -21.45
N PRO A 140 47.25 10.43 -22.39
CA PRO A 140 48.05 11.64 -22.45
C PRO A 140 47.91 12.27 -21.07
N GLU A 141 49.03 12.36 -20.35
CA GLU A 141 49.06 13.09 -19.09
C GLU A 141 48.40 14.43 -19.38
N GLU A 142 47.28 14.64 -18.72
CA GLU A 142 46.54 15.89 -18.71
C GLU A 142 47.53 16.95 -18.23
N ARG A 143 48.17 17.62 -19.20
CA ARG A 143 49.16 18.65 -18.93
C ARG A 143 48.42 19.80 -18.24
N ALA A 144 48.87 20.08 -17.02
CA ALA A 144 48.48 21.18 -16.14
C ALA A 144 48.33 22.53 -16.85
#